data_AF-A0A0U2P3D4-F1
#
_entry.id   AF-A0A0U2P3D4-F1
#
_cell.length_a   1.000
_cell.length_b   1.000
_cell.length_c   1.000
_cell.angle_alpha   90.00
_cell.angle_beta   90.00
_cell.angle_gamma   90.00
#
_symmetry.space_group_name_H-M   'P 1'
#
loop_
_entity.id
_entity.type
_entity.pdbx_description
1 polymer ?
#
loop_
_entity_poly.entity_id
_entity_poly.type
_entity_poly.pdbx_seq_one_letter_code
_entity_poly.pdbx_strand_id
1 'polypeptide(L)' 'MSVVRWSLIVIAFASPVSAMSLIPAVSIPSPDGHIVVDVQVDGGQPVYTVNLDGKPVLGRSRLGVVRDDADFSVALTPT' A
#
# COMPACT_ATOMS: atom_id res chain seq x y z
N MET A 1 50.40 -34.20 14.83
CA MET A 1 49.89 -33.55 13.60
C MET A 1 48.46 -33.12 13.90
N SER A 2 48.26 -31.83 14.14
CA SER A 2 47.03 -31.28 14.71
C SER A 2 46.04 -30.94 13.59
N VAL A 3 44.91 -31.65 13.53
CA VAL A 3 43.80 -31.34 12.61
C VAL A 3 42.98 -30.19 13.19
N VAL A 4 43.11 -29.01 12.60
CA VAL A 4 42.34 -27.81 12.96
C VAL A 4 40.92 -27.98 12.42
N ARG A 5 39.95 -28.11 13.32
CA ARG A 5 38.52 -28.23 13.01
C ARG A 5 37.96 -26.83 12.75
N TRP A 6 37.74 -26.47 11.49
CA TRP A 6 37.10 -25.21 11.09
C TRP A 6 35.61 -25.23 11.44
N SER A 7 35.20 -24.34 12.35
CA SER A 7 33.79 -24.06 12.63
C SER A 7 33.26 -23.04 11.61
N LEU A 8 32.24 -23.43 10.83
CA LEU A 8 31.48 -22.53 9.97
C LEU A 8 30.67 -21.55 10.82
N ILE A 9 30.99 -20.27 10.74
CA ILE A 9 30.15 -19.18 11.27
C ILE A 9 29.14 -18.81 10.19
N VAL A 10 27.85 -19.09 10.43
CA VAL A 10 26.75 -18.60 9.59
C VAL A 10 26.38 -17.21 10.07
N ILE A 11 26.72 -16.17 9.31
CA ILE A 11 26.27 -14.79 9.55
C ILE A 11 24.86 -14.67 8.96
N ALA A 12 23.84 -14.65 9.82
CA ALA A 12 22.48 -14.33 9.43
C ALA A 12 22.38 -12.83 9.10
N PHE A 13 22.28 -12.51 7.80
CA PHE A 13 21.94 -11.15 7.34
C PHE A 13 20.46 -10.88 7.66
N ALA A 14 20.20 -10.22 8.79
CA ALA A 14 18.89 -9.67 9.09
C ALA A 14 18.63 -8.50 8.12
N SER A 15 17.80 -8.72 7.11
CA SER A 15 17.38 -7.66 6.19
C SER A 15 16.36 -6.76 6.91
N PRO A 16 16.52 -5.42 6.92
CA PRO A 16 15.49 -4.55 7.46
C PRO A 16 14.27 -4.62 6.53
N VAL A 17 13.20 -5.25 6.99
CA VAL A 17 11.89 -5.12 6.35
C VAL A 17 11.45 -3.69 6.65
N SER A 18 11.54 -2.80 5.66
CA SER A 18 10.98 -1.46 5.76
C SER A 18 9.49 -1.58 6.01
N ALA A 19 9.04 -1.11 7.18
CA ALA A 19 7.63 -0.99 7.48
C ALA A 19 7.02 0.05 6.53
N MET A 20 6.33 -0.43 5.50
CA MET A 20 5.53 0.46 4.65
C MET A 20 4.41 1.00 5.53
N SER A 21 4.38 2.32 5.69
CA SER A 21 3.31 3.04 6.38
C SER A 21 1.98 2.74 5.69
N LEU A 22 1.23 1.77 6.22
CA LEU A 22 -0.12 1.45 5.75
C LEU A 22 -1.06 2.48 6.36
N ILE A 23 -1.26 3.60 5.65
CA ILE A 23 -2.49 4.39 5.85
C ILE A 23 -3.64 3.45 5.45
N PRO A 24 -4.56 3.13 6.38
CA PRO A 24 -5.58 2.13 6.10
C PRO A 24 -6.50 2.62 4.98
N ALA A 25 -6.63 1.81 3.94
CA ALA A 25 -7.67 2.02 2.93
C ALA A 25 -9.05 1.83 3.58
N VAL A 26 -10.01 2.62 3.13
CA VAL A 26 -11.42 2.45 3.44
C VAL A 26 -12.03 1.58 2.34
N SER A 27 -12.44 0.36 2.70
CA SER A 27 -13.11 -0.56 1.79
C SER A 27 -14.63 -0.37 1.84
N ILE A 28 -15.23 -0.18 0.67
CA ILE A 28 -16.66 0.08 0.50
C ILE A 28 -17.23 -1.03 -0.39
N PRO A 29 -17.88 -2.06 0.19
CA PRO A 29 -18.52 -3.13 -0.58
C PRO A 29 -19.84 -2.65 -1.21
N SER A 30 -20.17 -3.18 -2.39
CA SER A 30 -21.49 -3.05 -2.97
C SER A 30 -22.54 -3.84 -2.15
N PRO A 31 -23.84 -3.53 -2.29
CA PRO A 31 -24.89 -4.22 -1.53
C PRO A 31 -24.92 -5.75 -1.73
N ASP A 32 -24.50 -6.22 -2.90
CA ASP A 32 -24.40 -7.64 -3.25
C ASP A 32 -23.02 -8.26 -2.94
N GLY A 33 -22.06 -7.46 -2.46
CA GLY A 33 -20.72 -7.90 -2.06
C GLY A 33 -19.78 -8.27 -3.20
N HIS A 34 -20.24 -8.23 -4.46
CA HIS A 34 -19.42 -8.61 -5.61
C HIS A 34 -18.39 -7.54 -5.97
N ILE A 35 -18.70 -6.26 -5.75
CA ILE A 35 -17.79 -5.15 -6.03
C ILE A 35 -17.27 -4.58 -4.71
N VAL A 36 -15.96 -4.34 -4.64
CA VAL A 36 -15.34 -3.62 -3.53
C VAL A 36 -14.54 -2.47 -4.09
N VAL A 37 -14.82 -1.27 -3.59
CA VAL A 37 -14.03 -0.07 -3.87
C VAL A 37 -13.15 0.23 -2.67
N ASP A 38 -11.84 0.28 -2.87
CA ASP A 38 -10.90 0.68 -1.82
C ASP A 38 -10.46 2.12 -2.08
N VAL A 39 -10.58 2.98 -1.08
CA VAL A 39 -10.19 4.40 -1.15
C VAL A 39 -9.11 4.67 -0.12
N GLN A 40 -8.03 5.33 -0.52
CA GLN A 40 -6.95 5.69 0.38
C GLN A 40 -6.28 6.99 -0.04
N VAL A 41 -5.55 7.59 0.89
CA VAL A 41 -4.63 8.70 0.59
C VAL A 41 -3.22 8.14 0.65
N ASP A 42 -2.57 8.04 -0.50
CA ASP A 42 -1.20 7.52 -0.60
C ASP A 42 -0.23 8.64 -0.95
N GLY A 43 0.71 8.92 -0.04
CA GLY A 43 1.66 10.02 -0.19
C GLY A 43 0.99 11.39 -0.38
N GLY A 44 -0.19 11.60 0.21
CA GLY A 44 -0.99 12.81 0.06
C GLY A 44 -1.86 12.88 -1.20
N GLN A 45 -1.80 11.87 -2.08
CA GLN A 45 -2.68 11.78 -3.25
C GLN A 45 -3.85 10.84 -2.96
N PRO A 46 -5.10 11.29 -3.08
CA PRO A 46 -6.25 10.40 -2.96
C PRO A 46 -6.30 9.46 -4.17
N VAL A 47 -6.47 8.17 -3.92
CA VAL A 47 -6.54 7.13 -4.96
C VAL A 47 -7.62 6.10 -4.63
N TYR A 48 -8.09 5.41 -5.66
CA TYR A 48 -8.98 4.26 -5.48
C TYR A 48 -8.60 3.06 -6.37
N THR A 49 -9.05 1.88 -5.95
CA THR A 49 -9.03 0.64 -6.73
C THR A 49 -10.42 0.00 -6.72
N VAL A 50 -10.70 -0.87 -7.69
CA VAL A 50 -11.96 -1.62 -7.75
C VAL A 50 -11.67 -3.09 -7.97
N ASN A 51 -12.28 -3.93 -7.12
CA ASN A 51 -12.26 -5.37 -7.23
C ASN A 51 -13.67 -5.89 -7.56
N LEU A 52 -13.76 -6.87 -8.45
CA LEU A 52 -14.97 -7.65 -8.74
C LEU A 52 -14.68 -9.11 -8.38
N ASP A 53 -15.47 -9.70 -7.48
CA ASP A 53 -15.27 -11.07 -6.98
C ASP A 53 -13.84 -11.32 -6.46
N GLY A 54 -13.28 -10.31 -5.78
CA GLY A 54 -11.90 -10.34 -5.29
C GLY A 54 -10.81 -10.20 -6.37
N LYS A 55 -11.18 -10.00 -7.64
CA LYS A 55 -10.24 -9.79 -8.74
C LYS A 55 -10.12 -8.30 -9.08
N PRO A 56 -8.91 -7.76 -9.24
CA PRO A 56 -8.73 -6.35 -9.61
C PRO A 56 -9.27 -6.12 -11.02
N VAL A 57 -10.27 -5.25 -11.14
CA VAL A 57 -10.87 -4.82 -12.41
C VAL A 57 -10.52 -3.37 -12.74
N LEU A 58 -10.22 -2.56 -11.72
CA LEU A 58 -9.64 -1.24 -11.90
C LEU A 58 -8.45 -1.09 -10.96
N GLY A 59 -7.27 -0.91 -11.57
CA GLY A 59 -6.05 -0.62 -10.85
C GLY A 59 -6.09 0.77 -10.21
N ARG A 60 -4.99 1.11 -9.54
CA ARG A 60 -4.83 2.37 -8.81
C ARG A 60 -5.13 3.56 -9.72
N SER A 61 -6.14 4.33 -9.34
CA SER A 61 -6.64 5.47 -10.09
C SER A 61 -6.66 6.72 -9.22
N ARG A 62 -6.12 7.84 -9.74
CA ARG A 62 -6.02 9.10 -9.00
C ARG A 62 -7.38 9.80 -8.88
N LEU A 63 -7.62 10.40 -7.73
CA LEU A 63 -8.73 11.30 -7.45
C LEU A 63 -8.21 12.71 -7.22
N GLY A 64 -9.11 13.68 -7.15
CA GLY A 64 -8.81 15.06 -6.79
C GLY A 64 -9.19 16.06 -7.88
N VAL A 65 -9.20 17.34 -7.49
CA VAL A 65 -9.51 18.46 -8.38
C VAL A 65 -8.57 19.62 -8.10
N VAL A 66 -8.14 20.31 -9.15
CA VAL A 66 -7.39 21.55 -9.06
C VAL A 66 -8.34 22.70 -9.36
N ARG A 67 -8.37 23.70 -8.49
CA ARG A 67 -9.14 24.93 -8.64
C ARG A 67 -8.20 26.13 -8.55
N ASP A 68 -8.71 27.30 -8.92
CA ASP A 68 -7.94 28.55 -8.87
C ASP A 68 -7.56 28.96 -7.43
N ASP A 69 -8.33 28.49 -6.43
CA ASP A 69 -8.16 28.83 -5.02
C ASP A 69 -7.45 27.73 -4.20
N ALA A 70 -7.39 26.49 -4.70
CA ALA A 70 -6.89 25.35 -3.95
C ALA A 70 -6.61 24.11 -4.84
N ASP A 71 -5.70 23.25 -4.38
CA ASP A 71 -5.39 21.96 -4.99
C ASP A 71 -5.77 20.81 -4.03
N PHE A 72 -6.77 20.02 -4.43
CA PHE A 72 -7.22 18.82 -3.70
C PHE A 72 -6.76 17.52 -4.35
N SER A 73 -5.78 17.58 -5.25
CA SER A 73 -5.17 16.40 -5.87
C SER A 73 -3.93 15.90 -5.12
N VAL A 74 -3.39 16.70 -4.20
CA VAL A 74 -2.17 16.42 -3.44
C VAL A 74 -2.29 16.89 -1.99
N ALA A 75 -1.31 16.52 -1.17
CA ALA A 75 -1.16 16.95 0.22
C ALA A 75 -2.39 16.74 1.13
N LEU A 76 -3.27 15.80 0.77
CA LEU A 76 -4.41 15.45 1.61
C LEU A 76 -3.96 14.64 2.82
N THR A 77 -4.66 14.83 3.94
CA THR A 77 -4.51 14.01 5.13
C THR A 77 -5.83 13.27 5.39
N PRO A 78 -5.83 11.94 5.46
CA PRO A 78 -7.03 11.20 5.83
C PRO A 78 -7.42 11.54 7.28
N THR A 79 -8.72 11.77 7.52
CA THR A 79 -9.28 12.12 8.84
C THR A 79 -9.72 10.87 9.59
#